data_AF-K1TVJ6-F1
#
_entry.id   AF-K1TVJ6-F1
#
_cell.length_a   1.000
_cell.length_b   1.000
_cell.length_c   1.000
_cell.angle_alpha   90.00
_cell.angle_beta   90.00
_cell.angle_gamma   90.00
#
_symmetry.space_group_name_H-M   'P 1'
#
loop_
_entity.id
_entity.type
_entity.pdbx_description
1 polymer ?
#
loop_
_entity_poly.entity_id
_entity_poly.type
_entity_poly.pdbx_seq_one_letter_code
_entity_poly.pdbx_strand_id
1 'polypeptide(L)'
;MAEFVMKDIVAKAGKSDEFVIASCATSTEEIGNPVHYGTKRKLAEVGISCDKKRAVQLTKSDYDRYDYIIAMDEMNIRNIMRIIRSDPENKVSLLLSHAGERKHCGSLVHGEL
;
A
#
# COMPACT_ATOMS: atom_id res chain seq x y z
N MET A 1 8.34 -0.84 -4.37
CA MET A 1 9.20 -1.34 -3.28
C MET A 1 8.40 -2.26 -2.38
N ALA A 2 7.47 -1.74 -1.57
CA ALA A 2 6.73 -2.49 -0.55
C ALA A 2 6.08 -3.80 -1.04
N GLU A 3 5.41 -3.79 -2.20
CA GLU A 3 4.83 -5.00 -2.81
C GLU A 3 5.84 -6.16 -2.91
N PHE A 4 7.05 -5.87 -3.40
CA PHE A 4 8.04 -6.91 -3.66
C PHE A 4 8.72 -7.39 -2.39
N VAL A 5 8.95 -6.49 -1.44
CA VAL A 5 9.47 -6.85 -0.12
C VAL A 5 8.47 -7.76 0.61
N MET A 6 7.18 -7.42 0.58
CA MET A 6 6.15 -8.26 1.20
C MET A 6 6.02 -9.63 0.52
N LYS A 7 6.06 -9.68 -0.82
CA LYS A 7 6.06 -10.95 -1.57
C LYS A 7 7.24 -11.83 -1.19
N ASP A 8 8.44 -11.24 -1.07
CA ASP A 8 9.65 -11.96 -0.65
C ASP A 8 9.54 -12.49 0.79
N ILE A 9 9.04 -11.68 1.73
CA ILE A 9 8.80 -12.10 3.12
C ILE A 9 7.83 -13.28 3.18
N VAL A 10 6.70 -13.19 2.49
CA VAL A 10 5.67 -14.25 2.45
C VAL A 10 6.21 -15.52 1.79
N ALA A 11 6.97 -15.40 0.70
CA ALA A 11 7.58 -16.53 0.03
C ALA A 11 8.60 -17.25 0.93
N LYS A 12 9.45 -16.49 1.63
CA LYS A 12 10.41 -17.04 2.61
C LYS A 12 9.74 -17.71 3.80
N ALA A 13 8.53 -17.27 4.16
CA ALA A 13 7.70 -17.91 5.17
C ALA A 13 6.92 -19.15 4.67
N GLY A 14 6.99 -19.47 3.37
CA GLY A 14 6.26 -20.59 2.78
C GLY A 14 4.75 -20.38 2.65
N LYS A 15 4.29 -19.11 2.60
CA LYS A 15 2.86 -18.75 2.63
C LYS A 15 2.34 -18.09 1.36
N SER A 16 3.03 -18.26 0.23
CA SER A 16 2.68 -17.56 -1.02
C SER A 16 1.25 -17.84 -1.49
N ASP A 17 0.71 -19.02 -1.20
CA ASP A 17 -0.65 -19.41 -1.60
C ASP A 17 -1.75 -18.82 -0.70
N GLU A 18 -1.37 -18.21 0.44
CA GLU A 18 -2.29 -17.60 1.40
C GLU A 18 -2.46 -16.08 1.17
N PHE A 19 -1.62 -15.46 0.34
CA PHE A 19 -1.59 -14.00 0.17
C PHE A 19 -1.65 -13.56 -1.29
N VAL A 20 -2.56 -12.63 -1.58
CA VAL A 20 -2.54 -11.85 -2.82
C VAL A 20 -1.98 -10.47 -2.52
N ILE A 21 -0.82 -10.14 -3.10
CA ILE A 21 -0.11 -8.88 -2.83
C ILE A 21 0.03 -8.09 -4.13
N ALA A 22 -0.41 -6.83 -4.11
CA ALA A 22 -0.26 -5.89 -5.21
C ALA A 22 -0.05 -4.47 -4.68
N SER A 23 0.53 -3.59 -5.51
CA SER A 23 0.57 -2.16 -5.28
C SER A 23 -0.06 -1.37 -6.42
N CYS A 24 -0.63 -0.22 -6.07
CA CYS A 24 -1.26 0.72 -6.98
C CYS A 24 -0.90 2.16 -6.59
N ALA A 25 -1.03 3.08 -7.55
CA ALA A 25 -0.87 4.51 -7.36
C ALA A 25 -2.19 5.13 -6.87
N THR A 26 -2.08 6.17 -6.05
CA THR A 26 -3.24 6.97 -5.61
C THR A 26 -3.43 8.23 -6.47
N SER A 27 -2.40 8.65 -7.21
CA SER A 27 -2.44 9.69 -8.24
C SER A 27 -2.28 9.11 -9.64
N THR A 28 -2.49 9.94 -10.66
CA THR A 28 -2.36 9.55 -12.07
C THR A 28 -0.98 9.79 -12.67
N GLU A 29 -0.10 10.51 -11.96
CA GLU A 29 1.20 11.01 -12.47
C GLU A 29 2.11 9.89 -12.96
N GLU A 30 2.05 8.73 -12.29
CA GLU A 30 2.96 7.62 -12.54
C GLU A 30 2.32 6.45 -13.30
N ILE A 31 1.04 6.54 -13.68
CA ILE A 31 0.32 5.40 -14.30
C ILE A 31 1.04 4.95 -15.58
N GLY A 32 1.24 3.63 -15.70
CA GLY A 32 1.93 3.03 -16.84
C GLY A 32 3.45 3.07 -16.76
N ASN A 33 4.04 3.86 -15.84
CA ASN A 33 5.49 3.89 -15.69
C ASN A 33 6.01 2.57 -15.11
N PRO A 34 7.23 2.16 -15.51
CA PRO A 34 7.93 1.08 -14.83
C PRO A 34 8.34 1.51 -13.42
N VAL A 35 8.71 0.52 -12.60
CA VAL A 35 9.32 0.80 -11.29
C VAL A 35 10.54 1.70 -11.46
N HIS A 36 10.62 2.76 -10.65
CA HIS A 36 11.73 3.71 -10.65
C HIS A 36 13.10 3.00 -10.54
N TYR A 37 14.09 3.47 -11.30
CA TYR A 37 15.41 2.80 -11.42
C TYR A 37 16.11 2.61 -10.06
N GLY A 38 15.99 3.58 -9.14
CA GLY A 38 16.55 3.50 -7.80
C GLY A 38 15.93 2.37 -6.97
N THR A 39 14.61 2.16 -7.11
CA THR A 39 13.91 1.05 -6.46
C THR A 39 14.32 -0.29 -7.08
N LYS A 40 14.44 -0.37 -8.41
CA LYS A 40 14.91 -1.58 -9.09
C LYS A 40 16.30 -1.99 -8.60
N ARG A 41 17.23 -1.05 -8.57
CA ARG A 41 18.61 -1.29 -8.09
C ARG A 41 18.61 -1.81 -6.65
N LYS A 42 17.86 -1.15 -5.76
CA LYS A 42 17.83 -1.53 -4.35
C LYS A 42 17.20 -2.90 -4.09
N LEU A 43 16.17 -3.27 -4.86
CA LEU A 43 15.59 -4.62 -4.80
C LEU A 43 16.56 -5.68 -5.35
N ALA A 44 17.27 -5.37 -6.44
CA ALA A 44 18.24 -6.29 -7.03
C ALA A 44 19.43 -6.59 -6.09
N GLU A 45 19.88 -5.61 -5.29
CA GLU A 45 20.92 -5.81 -4.26
C GLU A 45 20.59 -6.91 -3.25
N VAL A 46 19.30 -7.19 -3.03
CA VAL A 46 18.82 -8.22 -2.09
C VAL A 46 18.17 -9.41 -2.81
N GLY A 47 18.38 -9.54 -4.13
CA GLY A 47 17.90 -10.67 -4.93
C GLY A 47 16.40 -10.64 -5.27
N ILE A 48 15.72 -9.51 -5.12
CA ILE A 48 14.28 -9.38 -5.40
C ILE A 48 14.07 -8.76 -6.79
N SER A 49 13.42 -9.48 -7.70
CA SER A 49 13.01 -8.92 -8.99
C SER A 49 11.69 -8.14 -8.88
N CYS A 50 11.60 -7.06 -9.65
CA CYS A 50 10.38 -6.27 -9.84
C CYS A 50 10.00 -6.09 -11.30
N ASP A 51 10.45 -7.03 -12.15
CA ASP A 51 10.24 -6.96 -13.57
C ASP A 51 8.76 -7.05 -13.94
N LYS A 52 8.43 -6.50 -15.12
CA LYS A 52 7.06 -6.45 -15.69
C LYS A 52 6.02 -5.63 -14.90
N LYS A 53 6.30 -5.19 -13.67
CA LYS A 53 5.39 -4.31 -12.93
C LYS A 53 5.25 -2.96 -13.63
N ARG A 54 4.00 -2.52 -13.72
CA ARG A 54 3.57 -1.20 -14.16
C ARG A 54 2.67 -0.59 -13.11
N ALA A 55 2.77 0.73 -12.97
CA ALA A 55 1.86 1.47 -12.12
C ALA A 55 0.44 1.38 -12.68
N VAL A 56 -0.49 1.05 -11.81
CA VAL A 56 -1.94 1.04 -12.06
C VAL A 56 -2.58 1.86 -10.94
N GLN A 57 -3.69 2.53 -11.21
CA GLN A 57 -4.36 3.34 -10.20
C GLN A 57 -5.27 2.49 -9.32
N LEU A 58 -5.34 2.85 -8.03
CA LEU A 58 -6.37 2.33 -7.14
C LEU A 58 -7.76 2.65 -7.70
N THR A 59 -8.63 1.65 -7.70
CA THR A 59 -10.04 1.80 -8.07
C THR A 59 -10.94 1.57 -6.88
N LYS A 60 -12.21 1.99 -6.98
CA LYS A 60 -13.19 1.68 -5.94
C LYS A 60 -13.39 0.17 -5.76
N SER A 61 -13.40 -0.59 -6.85
CA SER A 61 -13.52 -2.06 -6.82
C SER A 61 -12.35 -2.77 -6.13
N ASP A 62 -11.19 -2.12 -6.01
CA ASP A 62 -10.09 -2.72 -5.25
C ASP A 62 -10.41 -2.77 -3.74
N TYR A 63 -11.24 -1.84 -3.23
CA TYR A 63 -11.70 -1.88 -1.84
C TYR A 63 -12.47 -3.15 -1.49
N ASP A 64 -13.25 -3.65 -2.46
CA ASP A 64 -14.03 -4.88 -2.30
C ASP A 64 -13.16 -6.14 -2.43
N ARG A 65 -11.98 -6.01 -3.07
CA ARG A 65 -11.10 -7.15 -3.39
C ARG A 65 -10.02 -7.41 -2.36
N TYR A 66 -9.53 -6.38 -1.67
CA TYR A 66 -8.42 -6.50 -0.73
C TYR A 66 -8.92 -6.35 0.70
N ASP A 67 -8.40 -7.19 1.59
CA ASP A 67 -8.67 -7.10 3.03
C ASP A 67 -7.93 -5.91 3.69
N TYR A 68 -6.81 -5.49 3.09
CA TYR A 68 -5.97 -4.40 3.58
C TYR A 68 -5.55 -3.45 2.45
N ILE A 69 -5.64 -2.14 2.72
CA ILE A 69 -5.10 -1.08 1.88
C ILE A 69 -4.08 -0.29 2.70
N ILE A 70 -2.81 -0.50 2.40
CA ILE A 70 -1.71 0.06 3.18
C ILE A 70 -1.12 1.29 2.47
N ALA A 71 -1.29 2.46 3.07
CA ALA A 71 -0.74 3.72 2.60
C ALA A 71 0.70 3.94 3.09
N MET A 72 1.56 4.52 2.25
CA MET A 72 2.93 4.84 2.65
C MET A 72 3.01 6.13 3.48
N ASP A 73 2.12 7.08 3.21
CA ASP A 73 2.06 8.38 3.88
C ASP A 73 0.62 8.92 3.98
N GLU A 74 0.45 10.07 4.63
CA GLU A 74 -0.88 10.68 4.83
C GLU A 74 -1.47 11.29 3.56
N MET A 75 -0.64 11.66 2.60
CA MET A 75 -1.13 12.13 1.31
C MET A 75 -1.81 10.98 0.55
N ASN A 76 -1.23 9.78 0.63
CA ASN A 76 -1.82 8.56 0.10
C ASN A 76 -3.15 8.27 0.79
N ILE A 77 -3.25 8.38 2.13
CA ILE A 77 -4.54 8.23 2.85
C ILE A 77 -5.60 9.19 2.29
N ARG A 78 -5.28 10.48 2.18
CA ARG A 78 -6.23 11.47 1.64
C ARG A 78 -6.69 11.12 0.23
N ASN A 79 -5.77 10.68 -0.64
CA ASN A 79 -6.11 10.30 -2.01
C ASN A 79 -6.94 9.01 -2.07
N ILE A 80 -6.59 8.01 -1.25
CA ILE A 80 -7.36 6.76 -1.12
C ILE A 80 -8.80 7.10 -0.73
N MET A 81 -9.01 7.90 0.32
CA MET A 81 -10.35 8.26 0.79
C MET A 81 -11.16 9.03 -0.27
N ARG A 82 -10.50 9.83 -1.11
CA ARG A 82 -11.15 10.48 -2.27
C ARG A 82 -11.60 9.47 -3.33
N ILE A 83 -10.82 8.42 -3.57
CA ILE A 83 -11.10 7.37 -4.56
C ILE A 83 -12.20 6.43 -4.07
N ILE A 84 -12.02 5.83 -2.88
CA ILE A 84 -12.93 4.79 -2.35
C ILE A 84 -14.18 5.37 -1.68
N ARG A 85 -14.18 6.67 -1.36
CA ARG A 85 -15.23 7.46 -0.69
C ARG A 85 -15.45 7.16 0.79
N SER A 86 -15.29 5.92 1.23
CA SER A 86 -15.51 5.49 2.61
C SER A 86 -14.72 4.23 2.94
N ASP A 87 -14.36 4.06 4.21
CA ASP A 87 -13.72 2.85 4.73
C ASP A 87 -14.53 2.24 5.89
N PRO A 88 -15.73 1.67 5.64
CA PRO A 88 -16.59 1.13 6.70
C PRO A 88 -15.98 -0.08 7.42
N GLU A 89 -15.09 -0.82 6.77
CA GLU A 89 -14.48 -2.04 7.32
C GLU A 89 -13.10 -1.76 7.97
N ASN A 90 -12.65 -0.50 8.03
CA ASN A 90 -11.36 -0.10 8.59
C ASN A 90 -10.14 -0.80 7.92
N LYS A 91 -10.17 -0.97 6.59
CA LYS A 91 -9.12 -1.61 5.80
C LYS A 91 -7.94 -0.70 5.50
N VAL A 92 -8.13 0.62 5.58
CA VAL A 92 -7.14 1.63 5.20
C VAL A 92 -6.28 2.01 6.41
N SER A 93 -4.97 1.78 6.31
CA SER A 93 -4.03 2.13 7.38
C SER A 93 -2.67 2.54 6.84
N LEU A 94 -1.84 3.14 7.70
CA LEU A 94 -0.48 3.53 7.35
C LEU A 94 0.47 2.36 7.58
N LEU A 95 1.47 2.18 6.71
CA LEU A 95 2.43 1.10 6.87
C LEU A 95 3.08 1.10 8.27
N LEU A 96 3.49 2.27 8.74
CA LEU A 96 4.19 2.41 10.02
C LEU A 96 3.30 2.18 11.25
N SER A 97 1.96 2.24 11.14
CA SER A 97 1.10 1.89 12.28
C SER A 97 1.19 0.40 12.64
N HIS A 98 1.66 -0.45 11.71
CA HIS A 98 1.91 -1.88 11.94
C HIS A 98 3.30 -2.17 12.50
N ALA A 99 4.20 -1.19 12.54
CA ALA A 99 5.55 -1.32 13.08
C ALA A 99 5.66 -0.92 14.57
N GLY A 100 4.52 -0.69 15.23
CA GLY A 100 4.50 -0.18 16.62
C GLY A 100 4.74 1.33 16.74
N GLU A 101 4.91 2.04 15.62
CA GLU A 101 4.97 3.50 15.61
C GLU A 101 3.56 4.08 15.70
N ARG A 102 3.20 4.59 16.89
CA ARG A 102 1.96 5.36 17.08
C ARG A 102 2.01 6.62 16.21
N LYS A 103 1.05 6.74 15.30
CA LYS A 103 0.72 8.02 14.68
C LYS A 103 0.13 8.95 15.74
N HIS A 104 0.73 10.13 15.89
CA HIS A 104 0.09 11.28 16.51
C HIS A 104 -1.16 11.61 15.68
N CYS A 105 -2.33 11.21 16.16
CA CYS A 105 -3.59 11.55 15.53
C CYS A 105 -3.95 12.99 15.92
N GLY A 106 -3.80 13.93 14.99
CA GLY A 106 -4.35 15.27 15.14
C GLY A 106 -5.88 15.21 15.10
N SER A 107 -6.47 15.54 16.25
CA SER A 107 -7.83 16.05 16.48
C SER A 107 -8.99 15.38 15.76
N LEU A 108 -9.66 14.46 16.46
CA LEU A 108 -11.12 14.35 16.40
C LEU A 108 -11.69 15.08 17.62
N VAL A 109 -12.17 16.30 17.36
CA VAL A 109 -13.06 17.04 18.25
C VAL A 109 -14.43 16.41 18.12
N HIS A 110 -14.81 15.52 19.03
CA HIS A 110 -16.19 15.18 19.42
C HIS A 110 -16.04 14.89 20.92
N GLY A 111 -16.48 15.74 21.86
CA GLY A 111 -17.84 16.25 21.96
C GLY A 111 -18.68 15.22 22.71
N GLU A 112 -18.39 15.00 24.00
CA GLU A 112 -19.28 14.30 24.92
C GLU A 112 -19.39 15.09 26.22
N LEU A 113 -20.63 15.55 26.45
CA LEU A 113 -21.39 15.91 27.65
C LEU A 113 -20.64 16.32 28.93
#